data_AF-A0A925WIV8-F1
#
_entry.id   AF-A0A925WIV8-F1
#
_cell.length_a   1.000
_cell.length_b   1.000
_cell.length_c   1.000
_cell.angle_alpha   90.00
_cell.angle_beta   90.00
_cell.angle_gamma   90.00
#
_symmetry.space_group_name_H-M   'P 1'
#
loop_
_entity.id
_entity.type
_entity.pdbx_description
1 polymer ?
#
loop_
_entity_poly.entity_id
_entity_poly.type
_entity_poly.pdbx_seq_one_letter_code
_entity_poly.pdbx_strand_id
1 'polypeptide(L)'
;LWTFTANAKDSIVLRCGQLSGAGPNGYYPYLRLYGPTGVLLANVANDNDTYLAYQTTNGGTFTVLVGSYYAGDNGSYRLRFMQVPGAFVVATGDEGGALTNGANHDGVIDLGDEDIWTCTAAAGNNIVLRCGELTGAGPNAFYPYLRLYGPTGALLATEAQASDAFLSYQATNSGVFTVLVGSYYAGDHGSYRLRLASMPGNFVVPAGDEGGLLAPQIRHEATNDLGDEDLWTFTAYKGAVLNLRVEKSGGAASYNPWARLYGSNGALLASGANANPFTLTYTPTNHGRFTLLMGSFYAGYTGSYRLSGTNISEGLKLSLAKSGGTNLNLGGAGGASNVSYLVHSTTNLAQSAALWSLVVSNRFDASGAFSLSNLFNPAQREQYFRLSVP
;
A
#
# COMPACT_ATOMS: atom_id res chain seq x y z
N LEU A 1 -22.40 -24.87 17.81
CA LEU A 1 -23.17 -24.26 16.70
C LEU A 1 -23.09 -22.75 16.86
N TRP A 2 -22.82 -22.04 15.78
CA TRP A 2 -22.72 -20.58 15.73
C TRP A 2 -23.62 -20.05 14.62
N THR A 3 -24.08 -18.80 14.72
CA THR A 3 -24.90 -18.17 13.70
C THR A 3 -24.42 -16.76 13.39
N PHE A 4 -24.56 -16.34 12.14
CA PHE A 4 -24.27 -14.96 11.70
C PHE A 4 -25.24 -14.53 10.61
N THR A 5 -25.37 -13.23 10.38
CA THR A 5 -26.18 -12.67 9.29
C THR A 5 -25.29 -12.11 8.21
N ALA A 6 -25.57 -12.45 6.95
CA ALA A 6 -24.86 -11.91 5.81
C ALA A 6 -25.84 -11.47 4.72
N ASN A 7 -25.41 -10.51 3.89
CA ASN A 7 -26.09 -10.14 2.66
C ASN A 7 -25.56 -10.98 1.50
N ALA A 8 -26.26 -10.99 0.36
CA ALA A 8 -25.70 -11.58 -0.85
C ALA A 8 -24.40 -10.86 -1.24
N LYS A 9 -23.41 -11.65 -1.68
CA LYS A 9 -22.04 -11.26 -2.08
C LYS A 9 -21.08 -10.95 -0.94
N ASP A 10 -21.51 -11.03 0.32
CA ASP A 10 -20.58 -11.00 1.43
C ASP A 10 -19.65 -12.23 1.34
N SER A 11 -18.34 -11.99 1.42
CA SER A 11 -17.34 -13.03 1.58
C SER A 11 -17.20 -13.38 3.05
N ILE A 12 -17.29 -14.67 3.33
CA ILE A 12 -17.15 -15.25 4.66
C ILE A 12 -15.87 -16.05 4.69
N VAL A 13 -15.07 -15.84 5.73
CA VAL A 13 -13.95 -16.72 6.07
C VAL A 13 -14.15 -17.24 7.49
N LEU A 14 -14.00 -18.55 7.65
CA LEU A 14 -14.00 -19.25 8.92
C LEU A 14 -12.70 -20.03 9.02
N ARG A 15 -11.98 -19.90 10.14
CA ARG A 15 -10.80 -20.72 10.43
C ARG A 15 -10.94 -21.34 11.80
N CYS A 16 -10.66 -22.65 11.90
CA CYS A 16 -10.82 -23.42 13.13
C CYS A 16 -9.54 -24.16 13.47
N GLY A 17 -8.84 -23.72 14.52
CA GLY A 17 -7.63 -24.35 15.04
C GLY A 17 -7.91 -25.29 16.21
N GLN A 18 -7.19 -26.40 16.27
CA GLN A 18 -7.12 -27.33 17.40
C GLN A 18 -6.20 -26.75 18.48
N LEU A 19 -6.73 -26.44 19.66
CA LEU A 19 -5.94 -25.89 20.78
C LEU A 19 -5.49 -26.98 21.78
N SER A 20 -6.19 -28.11 21.84
CA SER A 20 -5.79 -29.25 22.66
C SER A 20 -6.32 -30.57 22.12
N GLY A 21 -5.81 -31.67 22.68
CA GLY A 21 -6.16 -33.02 22.25
C GLY A 21 -5.49 -33.37 20.93
N ALA A 22 -4.17 -33.22 20.79
CA ALA A 22 -3.45 -33.71 19.62
C ALA A 22 -3.21 -35.24 19.70
N GLY A 23 -3.16 -35.92 18.56
CA GLY A 23 -2.85 -37.35 18.47
C GLY A 23 -4.00 -38.21 17.91
N PRO A 24 -3.87 -39.55 17.96
CA PRO A 24 -4.73 -40.48 17.21
C PRO A 24 -6.20 -40.56 17.66
N ASN A 25 -6.55 -40.01 18.83
CA ASN A 25 -7.92 -39.81 19.31
C ASN A 25 -8.17 -38.33 19.66
N GLY A 26 -7.45 -37.47 18.95
CA GLY A 26 -7.39 -36.04 19.18
C GLY A 26 -8.50 -35.27 18.48
N TYR A 27 -8.70 -33.99 18.78
CA TYR A 27 -9.74 -33.18 18.13
C TYR A 27 -9.36 -32.80 16.69
N TYR A 28 -10.01 -33.37 15.68
CA TYR A 28 -9.80 -33.04 14.26
C TYR A 28 -10.80 -31.97 13.82
N PRO A 29 -10.43 -30.69 13.70
CA PRO A 29 -11.37 -29.61 13.45
C PRO A 29 -12.19 -29.85 12.17
N TYR A 30 -13.49 -29.66 12.32
CA TYR A 30 -14.48 -29.85 11.27
C TYR A 30 -15.44 -28.66 11.21
N LEU A 31 -15.64 -28.12 10.00
CA LEU A 31 -16.58 -27.04 9.74
C LEU A 31 -17.66 -27.47 8.74
N ARG A 32 -18.92 -27.16 9.06
CA ARG A 32 -20.02 -27.10 8.08
C ARG A 32 -20.68 -25.73 8.10
N LEU A 33 -20.90 -25.17 6.92
CA LEU A 33 -21.67 -23.95 6.73
C LEU A 33 -23.04 -24.29 6.12
N TYR A 34 -24.11 -23.89 6.79
CA TYR A 34 -25.48 -24.01 6.32
C TYR A 34 -26.07 -22.64 5.98
N GLY A 35 -26.82 -22.59 4.90
CA GLY A 35 -27.55 -21.39 4.47
C GLY A 35 -28.82 -21.14 5.29
N PRO A 36 -29.50 -20.00 5.05
CA PRO A 36 -30.71 -19.61 5.78
C PRO A 36 -31.88 -20.60 5.69
N THR A 37 -31.89 -21.46 4.67
CA THR A 37 -32.90 -22.52 4.48
C THR A 37 -32.51 -23.85 5.14
N GLY A 38 -31.37 -23.93 5.84
CA GLY A 38 -30.84 -25.16 6.43
C GLY A 38 -30.08 -26.07 5.45
N VAL A 39 -29.92 -25.65 4.19
CA VAL A 39 -29.13 -26.39 3.19
C VAL A 39 -27.63 -26.28 3.50
N LEU A 40 -26.90 -27.40 3.45
CA LEU A 40 -25.45 -27.43 3.56
C LEU A 40 -24.81 -26.77 2.33
N LEU A 41 -24.00 -25.74 2.54
CA LEU A 41 -23.34 -24.96 1.50
C LEU A 41 -21.87 -25.34 1.32
N ALA A 42 -21.18 -25.65 2.42
CA ALA A 42 -19.78 -26.05 2.40
C ALA A 42 -19.46 -26.91 3.62
N ASN A 43 -18.50 -27.82 3.47
CA ASN A 43 -17.92 -28.58 4.56
C ASN A 43 -16.43 -28.81 4.34
N VAL A 44 -15.64 -28.77 5.41
CA VAL A 44 -14.20 -29.00 5.36
C VAL A 44 -13.71 -29.59 6.68
N ALA A 45 -12.68 -30.42 6.62
CA ALA A 45 -12.00 -31.00 7.77
C ALA A 45 -10.49 -30.95 7.51
N ASN A 46 -9.70 -30.78 8.56
CA ASN A 46 -8.25 -30.89 8.54
C ASN A 46 -7.76 -31.40 9.91
N ASP A 47 -6.48 -31.74 10.02
CA ASP A 47 -5.90 -32.38 11.20
C ASP A 47 -5.86 -31.47 12.42
N ASN A 48 -5.50 -30.20 12.22
CA ASN A 48 -5.34 -29.24 13.32
C ASN A 48 -5.78 -27.81 12.97
N ASP A 49 -6.00 -27.49 11.69
CA ASP A 49 -6.33 -26.14 11.24
C ASP A 49 -7.19 -26.19 9.97
N THR A 50 -8.45 -25.83 10.11
CA THR A 50 -9.44 -25.91 9.04
C THR A 50 -9.87 -24.55 8.57
N TYR A 51 -9.68 -24.27 7.27
CA TYR A 51 -10.07 -23.03 6.62
C TYR A 51 -11.26 -23.23 5.67
N LEU A 52 -12.27 -22.36 5.76
CA LEU A 52 -13.43 -22.31 4.88
C LEU A 52 -13.64 -20.88 4.38
N ALA A 53 -13.62 -20.67 3.07
CA ALA A 53 -14.05 -19.43 2.45
C ALA A 53 -15.32 -19.65 1.62
N TYR A 54 -16.27 -18.72 1.70
CA TYR A 54 -17.53 -18.80 0.96
C TYR A 54 -18.07 -17.41 0.63
N GLN A 55 -18.41 -17.15 -0.63
CA GLN A 55 -19.15 -15.97 -1.01
C GLN A 55 -20.65 -16.28 -1.03
N THR A 56 -21.39 -15.55 -0.23
CA THR A 56 -22.84 -15.74 -0.07
C THR A 56 -23.59 -15.38 -1.36
N THR A 57 -24.60 -16.18 -1.69
CA THR A 57 -25.47 -15.94 -2.87
C THR A 57 -26.79 -15.28 -2.51
N ASN A 58 -27.21 -15.39 -1.25
CA ASN A 58 -28.45 -14.86 -0.71
C ASN A 58 -28.21 -14.24 0.66
N GLY A 59 -29.04 -13.28 1.04
CA GLY A 59 -29.03 -12.73 2.40
C GLY A 59 -29.76 -13.63 3.40
N GLY A 60 -29.41 -13.53 4.67
CA GLY A 60 -30.11 -14.19 5.79
C GLY A 60 -29.18 -14.67 6.90
N THR A 61 -29.72 -15.52 7.79
CA THR A 61 -28.99 -16.12 8.90
C THR A 61 -28.34 -17.43 8.49
N PHE A 62 -27.01 -17.51 8.54
CA PHE A 62 -26.23 -18.71 8.27
C PHE A 62 -25.88 -19.41 9.58
N THR A 63 -25.68 -20.72 9.52
CA THR A 63 -25.28 -21.54 10.69
C THR A 63 -23.95 -22.22 10.42
N VAL A 64 -23.04 -22.13 11.39
CA VAL A 64 -21.76 -22.85 11.39
C VAL A 64 -21.82 -23.95 12.44
N LEU A 65 -21.61 -25.19 12.00
CA LEU A 65 -21.35 -26.32 12.88
C LEU A 65 -19.84 -26.51 12.97
N VAL A 66 -19.35 -26.51 14.21
CA VAL A 66 -17.97 -26.83 14.58
C VAL A 66 -17.99 -28.12 15.38
N GLY A 67 -17.09 -29.05 15.08
CA GLY A 67 -16.93 -30.30 15.83
C GLY A 67 -15.63 -31.00 15.49
N SER A 68 -15.47 -32.24 16.00
CA SER A 68 -14.42 -33.14 15.53
C SER A 68 -14.90 -33.97 14.34
N TYR A 69 -14.00 -34.31 13.43
CA TYR A 69 -14.29 -35.17 12.29
C TYR A 69 -14.56 -36.62 12.71
N TYR A 70 -13.79 -37.18 13.65
CA TYR A 70 -14.03 -38.55 14.15
C TYR A 70 -14.87 -38.55 15.43
N ALA A 71 -15.67 -39.61 15.57
CA ALA A 71 -16.56 -39.79 16.70
C ALA A 71 -15.77 -40.18 17.96
N GLY A 72 -16.04 -39.51 19.07
CA GLY A 72 -15.41 -39.79 20.36
C GLY A 72 -14.16 -38.96 20.64
N ASP A 73 -13.64 -38.23 19.64
CA ASP A 73 -12.55 -37.29 19.83
C ASP A 73 -12.93 -36.13 20.74
N ASN A 74 -11.94 -35.64 21.49
CA ASN A 74 -12.12 -34.51 22.40
C ASN A 74 -10.92 -33.57 22.37
N GLY A 75 -11.19 -32.29 22.63
CA GLY A 75 -10.19 -31.23 22.68
C GLY A 75 -10.85 -29.86 22.72
N SER A 76 -10.03 -28.83 22.74
CA SER A 76 -10.46 -27.43 22.64
C SER A 76 -10.13 -26.88 21.25
N TYR A 77 -10.88 -25.88 20.81
CA TYR A 77 -10.70 -25.25 19.52
C TYR A 77 -10.80 -23.72 19.62
N ARG A 78 -10.23 -23.03 18.64
CA ARG A 78 -10.45 -21.61 18.37
C ARG A 78 -11.19 -21.50 17.04
N LEU A 79 -12.28 -20.73 17.00
CA LEU A 79 -12.97 -20.38 15.76
C LEU A 79 -12.79 -18.88 15.49
N ARG A 80 -12.23 -18.52 14.35
CA ARG A 80 -12.19 -17.15 13.84
C ARG A 80 -13.18 -16.97 12.70
N PHE A 81 -13.78 -15.79 12.64
CA PHE A 81 -14.80 -15.43 11.67
C PHE A 81 -14.49 -14.05 11.09
N MET A 82 -14.58 -13.96 9.77
CA MET A 82 -14.48 -12.73 9.01
C MET A 82 -15.66 -12.65 8.04
N GLN A 83 -16.18 -11.44 7.88
CA GLN A 83 -17.20 -11.10 6.89
C GLN A 83 -16.83 -9.80 6.19
N VAL A 84 -16.82 -9.82 4.85
CA VAL A 84 -16.54 -8.63 4.03
C VAL A 84 -17.62 -8.45 2.97
N PRO A 85 -18.24 -7.27 2.84
CA PRO A 85 -18.09 -6.11 3.70
C PRO A 85 -18.72 -6.35 5.08
N GLY A 86 -18.17 -5.73 6.11
CA GLY A 86 -18.67 -5.87 7.47
C GLY A 86 -17.74 -5.22 8.47
N ALA A 87 -18.28 -4.85 9.63
CA ALA A 87 -17.45 -4.53 10.78
C ALA A 87 -16.88 -5.84 11.37
N PHE A 88 -15.67 -5.77 11.90
CA PHE A 88 -15.04 -6.85 12.65
C PHE A 88 -14.57 -6.32 14.00
N VAL A 89 -14.34 -7.24 14.92
CA VAL A 89 -13.77 -6.97 16.24
C VAL A 89 -12.46 -7.74 16.32
N VAL A 90 -11.38 -7.05 16.65
CA VAL A 90 -10.10 -7.69 16.99
C VAL A 90 -10.20 -8.14 18.44
N ALA A 91 -9.93 -9.42 18.71
CA ALA A 91 -10.02 -9.95 20.05
C ALA A 91 -8.93 -9.33 20.97
N THR A 92 -9.13 -9.39 22.29
CA THR A 92 -8.09 -8.94 23.22
C THR A 92 -6.85 -9.83 23.08
N GLY A 93 -5.70 -9.22 22.77
CA GLY A 93 -4.44 -9.93 22.57
C GLY A 93 -4.27 -10.55 21.19
N ASP A 94 -4.97 -9.99 20.20
CA ASP A 94 -4.98 -10.40 18.79
C ASP A 94 -4.66 -9.18 17.92
N GLU A 95 -4.26 -9.40 16.65
CA GLU A 95 -3.81 -8.34 15.77
C GLU A 95 -4.76 -8.04 14.60
N GLY A 96 -4.73 -6.77 14.18
CA GLY A 96 -5.63 -6.26 13.16
C GLY A 96 -6.00 -4.80 13.35
N GLY A 97 -6.94 -4.34 12.53
CA GLY A 97 -7.48 -2.98 12.58
C GLY A 97 -7.13 -2.15 11.36
N ALA A 98 -7.05 -0.82 11.53
CA ALA A 98 -6.80 0.09 10.41
C ALA A 98 -5.29 0.25 10.16
N LEU A 99 -4.87 -0.05 8.94
CA LEU A 99 -3.52 0.19 8.46
C LEU A 99 -3.28 1.68 8.30
N THR A 100 -2.12 2.12 8.79
CA THR A 100 -1.57 3.45 8.52
C THR A 100 -0.54 3.35 7.40
N ASN A 101 -0.69 4.19 6.37
CA ASN A 101 0.18 4.20 5.19
C ASN A 101 1.64 4.49 5.57
N GLY A 102 2.56 3.61 5.19
CA GLY A 102 3.99 3.64 5.53
C GLY A 102 4.34 3.16 6.93
N ALA A 103 3.37 2.82 7.79
CA ALA A 103 3.66 2.32 9.14
C ALA A 103 3.96 0.81 9.15
N ASN A 104 4.69 0.38 10.18
CA ASN A 104 4.91 -1.03 10.50
C ASN A 104 3.75 -1.57 11.33
N HIS A 105 3.17 -2.69 10.92
CA HIS A 105 2.11 -3.40 11.63
C HIS A 105 2.58 -4.83 11.92
N ASP A 106 3.07 -5.04 13.13
CA ASP A 106 3.53 -6.37 13.57
C ASP A 106 2.35 -7.19 14.10
N GLY A 107 2.36 -8.49 13.84
CA GLY A 107 1.36 -9.42 14.36
C GLY A 107 1.85 -10.85 14.44
N VAL A 108 1.02 -11.71 15.03
CA VAL A 108 1.31 -13.12 15.28
C VAL A 108 0.14 -13.96 14.77
N ILE A 109 0.42 -14.83 13.81
CA ILE A 109 -0.51 -15.86 13.38
C ILE A 109 -0.26 -17.08 14.27
N ASP A 110 -1.18 -17.34 15.20
CA ASP A 110 -1.26 -18.59 15.95
C ASP A 110 -1.82 -19.75 15.10
N LEU A 111 -1.93 -20.94 15.69
CA LEU A 111 -2.66 -22.06 15.09
C LEU A 111 -4.15 -21.74 14.89
N GLY A 112 -4.64 -21.86 13.65
CA GLY A 112 -6.04 -21.56 13.30
C GLY A 112 -6.38 -20.07 13.26
N ASP A 113 -5.35 -19.26 13.03
CA ASP A 113 -5.40 -17.81 13.09
C ASP A 113 -5.56 -17.14 11.71
N GLU A 114 -6.27 -16.01 11.70
CA GLU A 114 -6.34 -15.03 10.63
C GLU A 114 -6.41 -13.64 11.26
N ASP A 115 -5.55 -12.73 10.82
CA ASP A 115 -5.57 -11.32 11.22
C ASP A 115 -6.24 -10.44 10.17
N ILE A 116 -7.11 -9.55 10.64
CA ILE A 116 -7.94 -8.72 9.78
C ILE A 116 -7.49 -7.27 9.85
N TRP A 117 -6.97 -6.78 8.74
CA TRP A 117 -6.54 -5.40 8.56
C TRP A 117 -7.43 -4.67 7.55
N THR A 118 -7.45 -3.34 7.62
CA THR A 118 -8.23 -2.50 6.69
C THR A 118 -7.44 -1.31 6.20
N CYS A 119 -7.72 -0.87 4.97
CA CYS A 119 -7.24 0.40 4.46
C CYS A 119 -8.34 1.08 3.64
N THR A 120 -8.30 2.41 3.56
CA THR A 120 -9.21 3.17 2.70
C THR A 120 -8.47 3.66 1.47
N ALA A 121 -9.03 3.42 0.29
CA ALA A 121 -8.46 3.87 -0.97
C ALA A 121 -9.55 4.45 -1.88
N ALA A 122 -9.18 5.44 -2.69
CA ALA A 122 -10.01 5.92 -3.79
C ALA A 122 -9.75 5.09 -5.05
N ALA A 123 -10.73 5.03 -5.95
CA ALA A 123 -10.53 4.46 -7.28
C ALA A 123 -9.34 5.17 -7.99
N GLY A 124 -8.45 4.37 -8.56
CA GLY A 124 -7.19 4.81 -9.16
C GLY A 124 -5.97 4.66 -8.24
N ASN A 125 -6.16 4.69 -6.91
CA ASN A 125 -5.05 4.50 -5.98
C ASN A 125 -4.45 3.09 -6.14
N ASN A 126 -3.12 2.98 -6.06
CA ASN A 126 -2.46 1.70 -5.85
C ASN A 126 -2.42 1.38 -4.36
N ILE A 127 -2.79 0.15 -4.03
CA ILE A 127 -2.62 -0.47 -2.71
C ILE A 127 -1.50 -1.48 -2.89
N VAL A 128 -0.35 -1.21 -2.29
CA VAL A 128 0.74 -2.17 -2.17
C VAL A 128 0.79 -2.67 -0.73
N LEU A 129 0.88 -3.98 -0.58
CA LEU A 129 0.98 -4.66 0.70
C LEU A 129 2.20 -5.56 0.65
N ARG A 130 3.00 -5.52 1.71
CA ARG A 130 4.11 -6.43 1.88
C ARG A 130 4.10 -7.03 3.27
N CYS A 131 4.24 -8.34 3.34
CA CYS A 131 4.18 -9.08 4.60
C CYS A 131 5.43 -9.96 4.72
N GLY A 132 6.33 -9.55 5.61
CA GLY A 132 7.55 -10.29 5.93
C GLY A 132 7.37 -11.14 7.17
N GLU A 133 7.83 -12.39 7.14
CA GLU A 133 7.95 -13.26 8.31
C GLU A 133 9.02 -12.69 9.26
N LEU A 134 8.69 -12.48 10.54
CA LEU A 134 9.66 -12.07 11.57
C LEU A 134 10.19 -13.27 12.35
N THR A 135 9.32 -14.25 12.65
CA THR A 135 9.68 -15.51 13.29
C THR A 135 8.85 -16.66 12.72
N GLY A 136 9.41 -17.86 12.68
CA GLY A 136 8.70 -19.04 12.22
C GLY A 136 9.59 -20.09 11.57
N ALA A 137 10.81 -19.75 11.14
CA ALA A 137 11.74 -20.65 10.45
C ALA A 137 11.77 -22.10 11.00
N GLY A 138 11.40 -23.07 10.15
CA GLY A 138 11.24 -24.47 10.55
C GLY A 138 10.19 -25.22 9.70
N PRO A 139 9.83 -26.46 10.09
CA PRO A 139 8.88 -27.29 9.35
C PRO A 139 7.42 -26.81 9.40
N ASN A 140 7.10 -25.85 10.28
CA ASN A 140 5.76 -25.25 10.47
C ASN A 140 5.82 -23.72 10.38
N ALA A 141 6.75 -23.22 9.57
CA ALA A 141 7.05 -21.80 9.48
C ALA A 141 5.91 -21.01 8.88
N PHE A 142 5.66 -19.83 9.44
CA PHE A 142 4.74 -18.88 8.86
C PHE A 142 5.07 -18.64 7.38
N TYR A 143 4.11 -18.94 6.52
CA TYR A 143 4.19 -18.73 5.08
C TYR A 143 3.23 -17.59 4.71
N PRO A 144 3.69 -16.32 4.69
CA PRO A 144 2.82 -15.16 4.50
C PRO A 144 1.79 -15.34 3.40
N TYR A 145 0.50 -15.24 3.77
CA TYR A 145 -0.61 -15.38 2.85
C TYR A 145 -1.56 -14.18 2.91
N LEU A 146 -1.43 -13.31 1.93
CA LEU A 146 -2.22 -12.09 1.78
C LEU A 146 -3.44 -12.35 0.90
N ARG A 147 -4.61 -11.90 1.36
CA ARG A 147 -5.84 -11.80 0.57
C ARG A 147 -6.40 -10.40 0.69
N LEU A 148 -6.62 -9.73 -0.44
CA LEU A 148 -7.20 -8.40 -0.49
C LEU A 148 -8.65 -8.50 -0.95
N TYR A 149 -9.58 -8.07 -0.10
CA TYR A 149 -11.00 -7.95 -0.40
C TYR A 149 -11.37 -6.50 -0.67
N GLY A 150 -12.23 -6.29 -1.67
CA GLY A 150 -12.77 -5.00 -2.03
C GLY A 150 -13.93 -4.57 -1.14
N PRO A 151 -14.33 -3.28 -1.23
CA PRO A 151 -15.45 -2.74 -0.45
C PRO A 151 -16.80 -3.40 -0.74
N THR A 152 -16.91 -4.16 -1.84
CA THR A 152 -18.11 -4.91 -2.22
C THR A 152 -18.08 -6.37 -1.77
N GLY A 153 -17.07 -6.79 -1.00
CA GLY A 153 -16.90 -8.17 -0.55
C GLY A 153 -16.22 -9.10 -1.54
N ALA A 154 -15.84 -8.64 -2.73
CA ALA A 154 -15.12 -9.47 -3.69
C ALA A 154 -13.66 -9.70 -3.25
N LEU A 155 -13.15 -10.93 -3.37
CA LEU A 155 -11.71 -11.19 -3.30
C LEU A 155 -11.06 -10.64 -4.59
N LEU A 156 -10.16 -9.68 -4.45
CA LEU A 156 -9.56 -8.94 -5.57
C LEU A 156 -8.16 -9.44 -5.93
N ALA A 157 -7.38 -9.84 -4.94
CA ALA A 157 -6.03 -10.34 -5.12
C ALA A 157 -5.65 -11.29 -3.99
N THR A 158 -4.73 -12.20 -4.29
CA THR A 158 -4.16 -13.13 -3.33
C THR A 158 -2.69 -13.33 -3.66
N GLU A 159 -1.85 -13.40 -2.64
CA GLU A 159 -0.42 -13.65 -2.77
C GLU A 159 0.06 -14.51 -1.61
N ALA A 160 0.89 -15.50 -1.91
CA ALA A 160 1.56 -16.32 -0.91
C ALA A 160 3.04 -16.44 -1.24
N GLN A 161 3.91 -16.19 -0.27
CA GLN A 161 5.35 -16.38 -0.44
C GLN A 161 5.97 -16.88 0.86
N ALA A 162 7.06 -17.63 0.77
CA ALA A 162 7.68 -18.35 1.88
C ALA A 162 8.06 -17.46 3.07
N SER A 163 8.55 -16.24 2.83
CA SER A 163 8.93 -15.33 3.91
C SER A 163 8.58 -13.88 3.65
N ASP A 164 8.07 -13.54 2.46
CA ASP A 164 7.90 -12.16 2.02
C ASP A 164 6.86 -12.06 0.89
N ALA A 165 5.58 -11.96 1.24
CA ALA A 165 4.51 -11.82 0.27
C ALA A 165 4.35 -10.36 -0.17
N PHE A 166 4.33 -10.12 -1.47
CA PHE A 166 4.16 -8.80 -2.09
C PHE A 166 2.90 -8.77 -2.96
N LEU A 167 1.94 -7.91 -2.63
CA LEU A 167 0.69 -7.77 -3.36
C LEU A 167 0.50 -6.32 -3.79
N SER A 168 0.22 -6.08 -5.07
CA SER A 168 -0.09 -4.74 -5.59
C SER A 168 -1.40 -4.77 -6.37
N TYR A 169 -2.28 -3.82 -6.07
CA TYR A 169 -3.60 -3.73 -6.68
C TYR A 169 -3.98 -2.27 -6.92
N GLN A 170 -4.38 -1.94 -8.15
CA GLN A 170 -4.96 -0.62 -8.44
C GLN A 170 -6.46 -0.65 -8.20
N ALA A 171 -6.91 0.12 -7.21
CA ALA A 171 -8.30 0.21 -6.80
C ALA A 171 -9.21 0.63 -7.97
N THR A 172 -10.23 -0.17 -8.24
CA THR A 172 -11.27 0.16 -9.24
C THR A 172 -12.50 0.81 -8.60
N ASN A 173 -12.68 0.63 -7.29
CA ASN A 173 -13.74 1.23 -6.50
C ASN A 173 -13.13 1.98 -5.30
N SER A 174 -13.76 3.09 -4.92
CA SER A 174 -13.43 3.78 -3.67
C SER A 174 -14.11 3.10 -2.49
N GLY A 175 -13.43 3.02 -1.35
CA GLY A 175 -14.02 2.50 -0.12
C GLY A 175 -13.00 1.87 0.81
N VAL A 176 -13.51 1.09 1.76
CA VAL A 176 -12.71 0.29 2.70
C VAL A 176 -12.37 -1.04 2.06
N PHE A 177 -11.08 -1.34 1.96
CA PHE A 177 -10.55 -2.63 1.56
C PHE A 177 -10.15 -3.39 2.82
N THR A 178 -10.32 -4.71 2.79
CA THR A 178 -9.94 -5.60 3.89
C THR A 178 -8.78 -6.48 3.45
N VAL A 179 -7.73 -6.53 4.26
CA VAL A 179 -6.55 -7.35 4.07
C VAL A 179 -6.61 -8.46 5.11
N LEU A 180 -6.64 -9.71 4.65
CA LEU A 180 -6.53 -10.87 5.50
C LEU A 180 -5.08 -11.36 5.47
N VAL A 181 -4.47 -11.49 6.64
CA VAL A 181 -3.14 -12.07 6.82
C VAL A 181 -3.31 -13.40 7.53
N GLY A 182 -2.71 -14.44 6.99
CA GLY A 182 -2.62 -15.75 7.61
C GLY A 182 -1.45 -16.53 7.04
N SER A 183 -1.28 -17.78 7.45
CA SER A 183 -0.33 -18.68 6.80
C SER A 183 -0.98 -19.45 5.66
N TYR A 184 -0.23 -19.68 4.57
CA TYR A 184 -0.69 -20.39 3.39
C TYR A 184 -0.96 -21.87 3.66
N TYR A 185 -0.09 -22.52 4.44
CA TYR A 185 -0.30 -23.91 4.84
C TYR A 185 -1.06 -23.98 6.16
N ALA A 186 -1.91 -24.99 6.28
CA ALA A 186 -2.65 -25.27 7.50
C ALA A 186 -1.68 -25.66 8.62
N GLY A 187 -1.85 -25.06 9.80
CA GLY A 187 -1.05 -25.36 10.98
C GLY A 187 0.24 -24.54 11.10
N ASP A 188 0.66 -23.87 10.04
CA ASP A 188 1.83 -22.99 10.06
C ASP A 188 1.50 -21.69 10.80
N HIS A 189 2.46 -21.23 11.60
CA HIS A 189 2.28 -20.13 12.54
C HIS A 189 3.61 -19.39 12.75
N GLY A 190 3.51 -18.16 13.25
CA GLY A 190 4.67 -17.31 13.45
C GLY A 190 4.30 -15.83 13.47
N SER A 191 5.31 -14.97 13.62
CA SER A 191 5.11 -13.53 13.65
C SER A 191 5.47 -12.91 12.31
N TYR A 192 4.88 -11.76 12.02
CA TYR A 192 5.05 -11.05 10.76
C TYR A 192 5.07 -9.54 10.96
N ARG A 193 5.56 -8.83 9.93
CA ARG A 193 5.40 -7.39 9.75
C ARG A 193 4.66 -7.12 8.45
N LEU A 194 3.51 -6.47 8.54
CA LEU A 194 2.73 -5.99 7.42
C LEU A 194 3.00 -4.50 7.21
N ARG A 195 3.24 -4.11 5.96
CA ARG A 195 3.34 -2.71 5.52
C ARG A 195 2.31 -2.43 4.45
N LEU A 196 1.71 -1.24 4.53
CA LEU A 196 0.84 -0.68 3.51
C LEU A 196 1.55 0.49 2.85
N ALA A 197 1.58 0.46 1.52
CA ALA A 197 2.02 1.58 0.72
C ALA A 197 0.89 1.93 -0.27
N SER A 198 0.14 2.99 0.04
CA SER A 198 -0.98 3.52 -0.74
C SER A 198 -0.57 4.76 -1.52
N MET A 199 -0.71 4.74 -2.84
CA MET A 199 -0.35 5.86 -3.73
C MET A 199 -1.51 6.27 -4.64
N PRO A 200 -1.78 7.57 -4.80
CA PRO A 200 -1.18 8.68 -4.07
C PRO A 200 -1.65 8.69 -2.61
N GLY A 201 -0.92 9.39 -1.74
CA GLY A 201 -1.30 9.54 -0.34
C GLY A 201 -0.18 10.11 0.50
N ASN A 202 -0.54 10.64 1.67
CA ASN A 202 0.43 10.87 2.71
C ASN A 202 0.76 9.55 3.39
N PHE A 203 1.98 9.44 3.89
CA PHE A 203 2.47 8.29 4.63
C PHE A 203 3.32 8.79 5.79
N VAL A 204 3.56 7.91 6.75
CA VAL A 204 4.52 8.10 7.83
C VAL A 204 5.79 7.31 7.53
N VAL A 205 6.93 7.77 8.06
CA VAL A 205 8.17 6.98 8.11
C VAL A 205 8.33 6.54 9.56
N PRO A 206 8.30 5.23 9.86
CA PRO A 206 8.50 4.73 11.22
C PRO A 206 9.85 5.17 11.80
N ALA A 207 9.94 5.21 13.12
CA ALA A 207 11.20 5.56 13.78
C ALA A 207 12.27 4.48 13.47
N GLY A 208 13.39 4.91 12.91
CA GLY A 208 14.47 4.01 12.50
C GLY A 208 14.26 3.33 11.14
N ASP A 209 13.24 3.74 10.38
CA ASP A 209 12.97 3.29 9.01
C ASP A 209 13.33 4.41 8.01
N GLU A 210 13.46 4.07 6.72
CA GLU A 210 13.88 5.00 5.68
C GLU A 210 12.74 5.48 4.76
N GLY A 211 13.01 6.54 3.98
CA GLY A 211 12.03 7.18 3.12
C GLY A 211 11.80 8.66 3.43
N GLY A 212 10.61 9.14 3.11
CA GLY A 212 10.19 10.52 3.29
C GLY A 212 10.43 11.38 2.05
N LEU A 213 11.11 12.51 2.21
CA LEU A 213 11.39 13.44 1.10
C LEU A 213 12.69 13.03 0.40
N LEU A 214 12.61 12.73 -0.90
CA LEU A 214 13.79 12.56 -1.74
C LEU A 214 14.33 13.93 -2.15
N ALA A 215 15.28 14.44 -1.37
CA ALA A 215 15.94 15.71 -1.65
C ALA A 215 16.81 15.64 -2.92
N PRO A 216 16.78 16.66 -3.79
CA PRO A 216 17.56 16.68 -5.03
C PRO A 216 19.06 16.68 -4.77
N GLN A 217 19.83 15.98 -5.61
CA GLN A 217 21.31 15.94 -5.58
C GLN A 217 21.93 15.42 -4.27
N ILE A 218 21.13 14.91 -3.35
CA ILE A 218 21.58 14.20 -2.14
C ILE A 218 21.56 12.70 -2.43
N ARG A 219 22.56 11.99 -1.88
CA ARG A 219 22.57 10.53 -1.82
C ARG A 219 21.98 10.10 -0.48
N HIS A 220 20.87 9.39 -0.54
CA HIS A 220 20.20 8.81 0.62
C HIS A 220 20.64 7.35 0.74
N GLU A 221 21.17 6.98 1.89
CA GLU A 221 21.46 5.57 2.23
C GLU A 221 20.24 5.02 2.96
N ALA A 222 19.86 3.79 2.65
CA ALA A 222 18.71 3.11 3.22
C ALA A 222 18.90 1.60 3.20
N THR A 223 18.09 0.89 3.96
CA THR A 223 18.07 -0.56 4.09
C THR A 223 16.68 -1.07 3.77
N ASN A 224 16.62 -2.22 3.11
CA ASN A 224 15.40 -3.00 3.03
C ASN A 224 15.58 -4.24 3.88
N ASP A 225 14.89 -4.24 5.02
CA ASP A 225 14.72 -5.42 5.84
C ASP A 225 13.67 -6.38 5.25
N LEU A 226 13.38 -7.46 5.96
CA LEU A 226 12.41 -8.45 5.50
C LEU A 226 11.00 -7.86 5.52
N GLY A 227 10.26 -8.02 4.41
CA GLY A 227 8.93 -7.41 4.25
C GLY A 227 8.96 -5.88 4.17
N ASP A 228 10.09 -5.29 3.82
CA ASP A 228 10.31 -3.85 3.86
C ASP A 228 10.04 -3.12 2.54
N GLU A 229 9.54 -1.89 2.69
CA GLU A 229 9.18 -0.98 1.62
C GLU A 229 9.43 0.48 2.03
N ASP A 230 10.39 1.15 1.39
CA ASP A 230 10.59 2.57 1.64
C ASP A 230 9.79 3.43 0.69
N LEU A 231 9.13 4.43 1.25
CA LEU A 231 8.36 5.41 0.53
C LEU A 231 9.12 6.72 0.41
N TRP A 232 9.52 7.07 -0.80
CA TRP A 232 10.16 8.33 -1.11
C TRP A 232 9.21 9.23 -1.91
N THR A 233 9.18 10.53 -1.61
CA THR A 233 8.40 11.49 -2.39
C THR A 233 9.22 12.67 -2.83
N PHE A 234 8.85 13.21 -3.98
CA PHE A 234 9.44 14.41 -4.54
C PHE A 234 8.44 15.07 -5.49
N THR A 235 8.75 16.29 -5.90
CA THR A 235 7.99 16.98 -6.94
C THR A 235 8.75 16.94 -8.26
N ALA A 236 8.04 16.76 -9.37
CA ALA A 236 8.62 16.87 -10.71
C ALA A 236 7.71 17.67 -11.65
N TYR A 237 8.28 18.13 -12.75
CA TYR A 237 7.61 19.02 -13.69
C TYR A 237 7.40 18.36 -15.04
N LYS A 238 6.25 18.66 -15.66
CA LYS A 238 5.91 18.21 -17.00
C LYS A 238 7.05 18.45 -17.99
N GLY A 239 7.45 17.38 -18.67
CA GLY A 239 8.48 17.40 -19.71
C GLY A 239 9.93 17.53 -19.19
N ALA A 240 10.17 17.56 -17.88
CA ALA A 240 11.52 17.49 -17.32
C ALA A 240 11.91 16.02 -17.12
N VAL A 241 12.93 15.55 -17.84
CA VAL A 241 13.40 14.16 -17.72
C VAL A 241 14.02 13.96 -16.34
N LEU A 242 13.37 13.21 -15.47
CA LEU A 242 13.92 12.85 -14.16
C LEU A 242 14.75 11.58 -14.28
N ASN A 243 15.85 11.53 -13.52
CA ASN A 243 16.69 10.35 -13.37
C ASN A 243 16.79 10.00 -11.89
N LEU A 244 16.35 8.80 -11.54
CA LEU A 244 16.43 8.24 -10.19
C LEU A 244 17.45 7.12 -10.23
N ARG A 245 18.63 7.36 -9.66
CA ARG A 245 19.73 6.39 -9.62
C ARG A 245 19.67 5.61 -8.33
N VAL A 246 19.63 4.30 -8.45
CA VAL A 246 19.60 3.34 -7.36
C VAL A 246 20.84 2.47 -7.46
N GLU A 247 21.49 2.22 -6.33
CA GLU A 247 22.68 1.40 -6.24
C GLU A 247 22.63 0.55 -4.99
N LYS A 248 22.86 -0.75 -5.11
CA LYS A 248 23.08 -1.60 -3.95
C LYS A 248 24.37 -1.17 -3.23
N SER A 249 24.29 -0.91 -1.93
CA SER A 249 25.41 -0.52 -1.07
C SER A 249 25.80 -1.61 -0.05
N GLY A 250 24.94 -2.60 0.20
CA GLY A 250 25.22 -3.71 1.12
C GLY A 250 24.21 -4.86 1.05
N GLY A 251 24.37 -5.85 1.93
CA GLY A 251 23.44 -6.98 2.10
C GLY A 251 23.81 -8.25 1.33
N ALA A 252 22.85 -9.19 1.28
CA ALA A 252 23.05 -10.51 0.67
C ALA A 252 23.37 -10.42 -0.83
N ALA A 253 24.11 -11.38 -1.39
CA ALA A 253 24.44 -11.38 -2.83
C ALA A 253 23.19 -11.32 -3.73
N SER A 254 22.12 -12.03 -3.33
CA SER A 254 20.83 -12.07 -4.03
C SER A 254 19.94 -10.85 -3.79
N TYR A 255 20.32 -9.92 -2.91
CA TYR A 255 19.56 -8.68 -2.74
C TYR A 255 19.69 -7.81 -4.00
N ASN A 256 18.55 -7.54 -4.64
CA ASN A 256 18.42 -6.67 -5.80
C ASN A 256 17.41 -5.57 -5.47
N PRO A 257 17.86 -4.32 -5.24
CA PRO A 257 16.90 -3.24 -5.04
C PRO A 257 16.07 -3.04 -6.30
N TRP A 258 14.77 -2.79 -6.12
CA TRP A 258 13.89 -2.27 -7.16
C TRP A 258 13.33 -0.92 -6.79
N ALA A 259 12.91 -0.20 -7.81
CA ALA A 259 12.23 1.08 -7.69
C ALA A 259 11.00 1.10 -8.58
N ARG A 260 9.85 1.51 -8.05
CA ARG A 260 8.62 1.77 -8.82
C ARG A 260 8.16 3.20 -8.60
N LEU A 261 8.02 3.92 -9.69
CA LEU A 261 7.58 5.31 -9.71
C LEU A 261 6.07 5.34 -9.91
N TYR A 262 5.35 5.95 -8.97
CA TYR A 262 3.91 6.16 -9.02
C TYR A 262 3.57 7.63 -9.24
N GLY A 263 2.55 7.85 -10.06
CA GLY A 263 2.00 9.17 -10.35
C GLY A 263 0.99 9.65 -9.32
N SER A 264 0.59 10.91 -9.44
CA SER A 264 -0.46 11.52 -8.61
C SER A 264 -1.85 10.91 -8.82
N ASN A 265 -2.04 10.08 -9.84
CA ASN A 265 -3.25 9.29 -10.09
C ASN A 265 -3.14 7.83 -9.60
N GLY A 266 -2.04 7.46 -8.94
CA GLY A 266 -1.80 6.11 -8.42
C GLY A 266 -1.31 5.11 -9.47
N ALA A 267 -1.17 5.52 -10.73
CA ALA A 267 -0.65 4.64 -11.77
C ALA A 267 0.85 4.38 -11.58
N LEU A 268 1.27 3.13 -11.82
CA LEU A 268 2.68 2.78 -11.98
C LEU A 268 3.18 3.35 -13.30
N LEU A 269 4.14 4.27 -13.22
CA LEU A 269 4.65 5.02 -14.38
C LEU A 269 5.93 4.43 -14.95
N ALA A 270 6.79 3.90 -14.08
CA ALA A 270 8.05 3.30 -14.46
C ALA A 270 8.53 2.35 -13.36
N SER A 271 9.28 1.32 -13.73
CA SER A 271 9.91 0.40 -12.77
C SER A 271 11.30 -0.03 -13.22
N GLY A 272 12.19 -0.33 -12.28
CA GLY A 272 13.49 -0.93 -12.56
C GLY A 272 13.97 -1.76 -11.36
N ALA A 273 14.79 -2.77 -11.63
CA ALA A 273 15.37 -3.63 -10.60
C ALA A 273 16.72 -4.19 -11.07
N ASN A 274 17.76 -4.09 -10.24
CA ASN A 274 19.07 -4.66 -10.56
C ASN A 274 19.97 -4.71 -9.31
N ALA A 275 20.85 -5.71 -9.22
CA ALA A 275 21.95 -5.74 -8.23
C ALA A 275 22.98 -4.64 -8.49
N ASN A 276 23.25 -4.35 -9.77
CA ASN A 276 24.13 -3.29 -10.21
C ASN A 276 23.41 -1.94 -10.19
N PRO A 277 24.13 -0.81 -10.11
CA PRO A 277 23.50 0.49 -10.21
C PRO A 277 22.63 0.61 -11.46
N PHE A 278 21.39 1.06 -11.30
CA PHE A 278 20.47 1.34 -12.41
C PHE A 278 19.90 2.75 -12.27
N THR A 279 19.41 3.29 -13.39
CA THR A 279 18.76 4.60 -13.42
C THR A 279 17.36 4.46 -14.00
N LEU A 280 16.35 4.74 -13.19
CA LEU A 280 14.98 4.86 -13.63
C LEU A 280 14.79 6.26 -14.25
N THR A 281 14.52 6.30 -15.55
CA THR A 281 14.32 7.54 -16.30
C THR A 281 12.85 7.71 -16.64
N TYR A 282 12.28 8.88 -16.40
CA TYR A 282 10.88 9.16 -16.72
C TYR A 282 10.68 10.62 -17.14
N THR A 283 9.73 10.86 -18.03
CA THR A 283 9.34 12.23 -18.44
C THR A 283 7.90 12.47 -17.98
N PRO A 284 7.69 13.27 -16.91
CA PRO A 284 6.35 13.55 -16.41
C PRO A 284 5.43 14.15 -17.45
N THR A 285 4.20 13.66 -17.52
CA THR A 285 3.12 14.22 -18.35
C THR A 285 2.35 15.32 -17.62
N ASN A 286 2.48 15.38 -16.29
CA ASN A 286 1.90 16.38 -15.40
C ASN A 286 2.96 16.95 -14.44
N HIS A 287 2.66 18.13 -13.89
CA HIS A 287 3.35 18.64 -12.70
C HIS A 287 2.78 17.96 -11.45
N GLY A 288 3.57 17.85 -10.40
CA GLY A 288 3.05 17.44 -9.09
C GLY A 288 3.98 16.56 -8.29
N ARG A 289 3.42 16.03 -7.20
CA ARG A 289 4.08 15.05 -6.33
C ARG A 289 4.06 13.66 -6.95
N PHE A 290 5.20 12.98 -6.87
CA PHE A 290 5.38 11.59 -7.24
C PHE A 290 5.87 10.79 -6.04
N THR A 291 5.54 9.50 -6.02
CA THR A 291 6.01 8.56 -5.00
C THR A 291 6.90 7.52 -5.66
N LEU A 292 8.09 7.31 -5.12
CA LEU A 292 8.97 6.21 -5.46
C LEU A 292 8.90 5.19 -4.33
N LEU A 293 8.48 3.98 -4.66
CA LEU A 293 8.49 2.84 -3.76
C LEU A 293 9.76 2.04 -4.00
N MET A 294 10.51 1.78 -2.94
CA MET A 294 11.74 0.98 -2.96
C MET A 294 11.50 -0.35 -2.23
N GLY A 295 12.20 -1.39 -2.65
CA GLY A 295 12.16 -2.69 -1.97
C GLY A 295 13.11 -3.70 -2.59
N SER A 296 13.01 -4.95 -2.15
CA SER A 296 13.80 -6.07 -2.68
C SER A 296 13.05 -6.83 -3.76
N PHE A 297 13.72 -7.12 -4.89
CA PHE A 297 13.07 -7.69 -6.08
C PHE A 297 12.78 -9.17 -5.89
N TYR A 298 13.70 -9.85 -5.21
CA TYR A 298 13.52 -11.23 -4.82
C TYR A 298 12.97 -11.26 -3.40
N ALA A 299 11.87 -11.99 -3.23
CA ALA A 299 11.23 -12.19 -1.94
C ALA A 299 12.24 -12.72 -0.92
N GLY A 300 12.17 -12.19 0.30
CA GLY A 300 12.93 -12.71 1.43
C GLY A 300 14.35 -12.16 1.58
N TYR A 301 14.86 -11.40 0.60
CA TYR A 301 16.22 -10.88 0.65
C TYR A 301 16.27 -9.45 1.16
N THR A 302 17.19 -9.22 2.10
CA THR A 302 17.45 -7.92 2.71
C THR A 302 18.78 -7.33 2.26
N GLY A 303 18.90 -6.01 2.34
CA GLY A 303 20.16 -5.33 2.08
C GLY A 303 20.02 -3.83 1.97
N SER A 304 21.15 -3.15 1.80
CA SER A 304 21.20 -1.68 1.77
C SER A 304 21.35 -1.16 0.35
N TYR A 305 20.74 -0.01 0.09
CA TYR A 305 20.82 0.70 -1.17
C TYR A 305 21.07 2.19 -0.96
N ARG A 306 21.47 2.83 -2.05
CA ARG A 306 21.71 4.24 -2.16
C ARG A 306 20.85 4.83 -3.28
N LEU A 307 20.07 5.84 -2.93
CA LEU A 307 19.14 6.52 -3.82
C LEU A 307 19.55 7.97 -4.05
N SER A 308 19.49 8.42 -5.30
CA SER A 308 19.67 9.84 -5.64
C SER A 308 18.79 10.23 -6.83
N GLY A 309 18.32 11.48 -6.84
CA GLY A 309 17.44 11.98 -7.88
C GLY A 309 17.95 13.30 -8.49
N THR A 310 17.72 13.46 -9.80
CA THR A 310 17.97 14.70 -10.54
C THR A 310 16.72 15.15 -11.28
N ASN A 311 16.61 16.46 -11.53
CA ASN A 311 15.41 17.11 -12.10
C ASN A 311 14.14 16.86 -11.28
N ILE A 312 14.31 16.70 -9.97
CA ILE A 312 13.26 16.68 -8.95
C ILE A 312 13.38 17.94 -8.08
N SER A 313 12.33 18.27 -7.34
CA SER A 313 12.34 19.38 -6.39
C SER A 313 11.71 19.04 -5.06
N GLU A 314 12.15 19.76 -4.04
CA GLU A 314 11.53 19.84 -2.73
C GLU A 314 10.66 21.10 -2.61
N GLY A 315 9.61 20.99 -1.80
CA GLY A 315 8.75 22.11 -1.45
C GLY A 315 8.05 22.81 -2.62
N LEU A 316 7.48 23.96 -2.31
CA LEU A 316 6.75 24.81 -3.25
C LEU A 316 7.71 25.45 -4.26
N LYS A 317 7.55 25.12 -5.55
CA LYS A 317 8.43 25.65 -6.59
C LYS A 317 7.73 25.82 -7.93
N LEU A 318 8.13 26.90 -8.63
CA LEU A 318 7.66 27.23 -9.97
C LEU A 318 8.50 26.48 -11.01
N SER A 319 7.85 25.99 -12.06
CA SER A 319 8.55 25.42 -13.22
C SER A 319 9.26 26.51 -14.00
N LEU A 320 10.23 26.11 -14.83
CA LEU A 320 10.76 26.98 -15.87
C LEU A 320 9.64 27.42 -16.80
N ALA A 321 9.62 28.71 -17.12
CA ALA A 321 8.69 29.28 -18.08
C ALA A 321 9.06 28.81 -19.50
N LYS A 322 8.07 28.36 -20.26
CA LYS A 322 8.27 27.89 -21.65
C LYS A 322 7.34 28.67 -22.58
N SER A 323 7.89 29.24 -23.64
CA SER A 323 7.06 29.81 -24.70
C SER A 323 6.33 28.69 -25.46
N GLY A 324 5.08 28.95 -25.83
CA GLY A 324 4.26 28.08 -26.67
C GLY A 324 3.36 28.94 -27.54
N GLY A 325 3.73 29.12 -28.80
CA GLY A 325 3.07 30.08 -29.69
C GLY A 325 3.19 31.51 -29.13
N THR A 326 2.04 32.18 -28.97
CA THR A 326 1.93 33.54 -28.39
C THR A 326 1.85 33.56 -26.86
N ASN A 327 1.91 32.39 -26.21
CA ASN A 327 1.74 32.27 -24.78
C ASN A 327 3.04 31.89 -24.07
N LEU A 328 3.14 32.32 -22.81
CA LEU A 328 4.08 31.80 -21.83
C LEU A 328 3.37 30.79 -20.95
N ASN A 329 3.87 29.56 -20.94
CA ASN A 329 3.40 28.49 -20.10
C ASN A 329 4.27 28.38 -18.85
N LEU A 330 3.63 28.46 -17.70
CA LEU A 330 4.20 28.34 -16.37
C LEU A 330 3.47 27.21 -15.65
N GLY A 331 4.16 26.47 -14.82
CA GLY A 331 3.55 25.54 -13.89
C GLY A 331 4.15 25.75 -12.51
N GLY A 332 3.56 25.11 -11.52
CA GLY A 332 4.15 25.01 -10.20
C GLY A 332 3.67 23.75 -9.52
N ALA A 333 4.45 23.30 -8.55
CA ALA A 333 4.10 22.14 -7.76
C ALA A 333 4.72 22.22 -6.36
N GLY A 334 4.34 21.27 -5.50
CA GLY A 334 4.74 21.25 -4.09
C GLY A 334 3.85 22.10 -3.18
N GLY A 335 2.70 22.54 -3.67
CA GLY A 335 1.66 23.14 -2.84
C GLY A 335 0.82 22.09 -2.10
N ALA A 336 0.13 22.51 -1.05
CA ALA A 336 -0.87 21.66 -0.40
C ALA A 336 -2.12 21.54 -1.29
N SER A 337 -2.71 20.34 -1.32
CA SER A 337 -3.90 20.02 -2.11
C SER A 337 -5.04 21.00 -1.84
N ASN A 338 -5.65 21.56 -2.90
CA ASN A 338 -6.76 22.52 -2.82
C ASN A 338 -6.48 23.81 -2.01
N VAL A 339 -5.22 24.11 -1.69
CA VAL A 339 -4.81 25.37 -1.05
C VAL A 339 -4.58 26.45 -2.11
N SER A 340 -4.87 27.70 -1.77
CA SER A 340 -4.70 28.84 -2.66
C SER A 340 -3.22 29.14 -2.93
N TYR A 341 -2.93 29.57 -4.16
CA TYR A 341 -1.64 30.10 -4.59
C TYR A 341 -1.81 31.42 -5.32
N LEU A 342 -0.73 32.20 -5.30
CA LEU A 342 -0.60 33.46 -6.02
C LEU A 342 0.62 33.37 -6.92
N VAL A 343 0.48 33.79 -8.18
CA VAL A 343 1.62 34.07 -9.05
C VAL A 343 1.66 35.56 -9.30
N HIS A 344 2.79 36.18 -8.98
CA HIS A 344 3.05 37.59 -9.26
C HIS A 344 4.11 37.72 -10.35
N SER A 345 4.13 38.85 -11.05
CA SER A 345 5.18 39.17 -12.01
C SER A 345 5.68 40.61 -11.93
N THR A 346 6.90 40.81 -12.40
CA THR A 346 7.51 42.13 -12.56
C THR A 346 8.48 42.12 -13.75
N THR A 347 8.78 43.31 -14.29
CA THR A 347 9.92 43.54 -15.19
C THR A 347 11.16 44.04 -14.45
N ASN A 348 11.03 44.43 -13.18
CA ASN A 348 12.12 44.96 -12.36
C ASN A 348 12.32 44.09 -11.12
N LEU A 349 13.32 43.21 -11.16
CA LEU A 349 13.63 42.30 -10.06
C LEU A 349 14.01 43.02 -8.76
N ALA A 350 14.54 44.25 -8.85
CA ALA A 350 14.91 45.06 -7.68
C ALA A 350 13.70 45.71 -6.98
N GLN A 351 12.52 45.71 -7.62
CA GLN A 351 11.30 46.23 -7.02
C GLN A 351 10.84 45.31 -5.86
N SER A 352 10.37 45.93 -4.77
CA SER A 352 9.79 45.22 -3.63
C SER A 352 8.74 44.19 -4.08
N ALA A 353 8.84 42.97 -3.54
CA ALA A 353 7.96 41.87 -3.91
C ALA A 353 6.47 42.12 -3.59
N ALA A 354 6.18 43.04 -2.68
CA ALA A 354 4.82 43.49 -2.38
C ALA A 354 4.20 44.36 -3.48
N LEU A 355 5.02 44.90 -4.40
CA LEU A 355 4.58 45.74 -5.52
C LEU A 355 4.56 44.98 -6.85
N TRP A 356 4.86 43.68 -6.84
CA TRP A 356 4.76 42.86 -8.04
C TRP A 356 3.28 42.69 -8.42
N SER A 357 2.97 42.72 -9.71
CA SER A 357 1.60 42.63 -10.19
C SER A 357 1.08 41.20 -10.07
N LEU A 358 -0.11 41.02 -9.49
CA LEU A 358 -0.77 39.71 -9.43
C LEU A 358 -1.15 39.27 -10.85
N VAL A 359 -0.66 38.09 -11.24
CA VAL A 359 -0.98 37.44 -12.51
C VAL A 359 -2.17 36.51 -12.35
N VAL A 360 -2.17 35.69 -11.30
CA VAL A 360 -3.27 34.77 -11.00
C VAL A 360 -3.36 34.49 -9.49
N SER A 361 -4.59 34.36 -9.02
CA SER A 361 -4.94 33.75 -7.73
C SER A 361 -5.85 32.57 -8.02
N ASN A 362 -5.42 31.37 -7.66
CA ASN A 362 -6.21 30.15 -7.86
C ASN A 362 -5.81 29.10 -6.80
N ARG A 363 -6.29 27.85 -6.92
CA ARG A 363 -5.96 26.76 -6.00
C ARG A 363 -5.12 25.69 -6.70
N PHE A 364 -4.21 25.07 -5.95
CA PHE A 364 -3.53 23.87 -6.43
C PHE A 364 -4.56 22.76 -6.68
N ASP A 365 -4.29 21.91 -7.66
CA ASP A 365 -5.05 20.70 -7.89
C ASP A 365 -4.85 19.67 -6.76
N ALA A 366 -5.50 18.51 -6.89
CA ALA A 366 -5.42 17.44 -5.91
C ALA A 366 -3.98 16.97 -5.63
N SER A 367 -3.09 17.12 -6.62
CA SER A 367 -1.67 16.72 -6.57
C SER A 367 -0.73 17.81 -6.04
N GLY A 368 -1.28 18.98 -5.66
CA GLY A 368 -0.47 20.10 -5.21
C GLY A 368 0.19 20.86 -6.36
N ALA A 369 -0.35 20.77 -7.58
CA ALA A 369 0.21 21.37 -8.78
C ALA A 369 -0.75 22.39 -9.43
N PHE A 370 -0.21 23.21 -10.34
CA PHE A 370 -1.01 24.03 -11.24
C PHE A 370 -0.31 24.20 -12.59
N SER A 371 -1.08 24.63 -13.57
CA SER A 371 -0.59 25.10 -14.86
C SER A 371 -1.26 26.42 -15.20
N LEU A 372 -0.48 27.34 -15.74
CA LEU A 372 -0.87 28.68 -16.16
C LEU A 372 -0.36 28.90 -17.57
N SER A 373 -1.26 29.30 -18.48
CA SER A 373 -0.88 29.81 -19.80
C SER A 373 -1.33 31.25 -19.84
N ASN A 374 -0.39 32.17 -20.06
CA ASN A 374 -0.69 33.59 -20.16
C ASN A 374 -0.14 34.15 -21.47
N LEU A 375 -0.78 35.18 -22.01
CA LEU A 375 -0.22 35.94 -23.11
C LEU A 375 1.09 36.60 -22.66
N PHE A 376 2.08 36.63 -23.55
CA PHE A 376 3.34 37.33 -23.29
C PHE A 376 3.61 38.32 -24.42
N ASN A 377 4.28 39.42 -24.09
CA ASN A 377 4.70 40.40 -25.08
C ASN A 377 6.11 40.03 -25.60
N PRO A 378 6.27 39.63 -26.89
CA PRO A 378 7.59 39.28 -27.44
C PRO A 378 8.61 40.42 -27.44
N ALA A 379 8.15 41.68 -27.39
CA ALA A 379 9.03 42.84 -27.29
C ALA A 379 9.56 43.07 -25.87
N GLN A 380 9.00 42.40 -24.86
CA GLN A 380 9.46 42.51 -23.48
C GLN A 380 10.76 41.74 -23.30
N ARG A 381 11.83 42.45 -22.92
CA ARG A 381 13.16 41.84 -22.76
C ARG A 381 13.23 40.80 -21.65
N GLU A 382 12.56 41.08 -20.53
CA GLU A 382 12.57 40.19 -19.36
C GLU A 382 11.27 40.29 -18.57
N GLN A 383 10.87 39.17 -17.97
CA GLN A 383 9.75 39.07 -17.05
C GLN A 383 10.11 38.06 -15.97
N TYR A 384 9.90 38.43 -14.72
CA TYR A 384 10.14 37.58 -13.56
C TYR A 384 8.82 37.16 -12.94
N PHE A 385 8.79 35.95 -12.39
CA PHE A 385 7.61 35.37 -11.76
C PHE A 385 7.95 34.89 -10.36
N ARG A 386 7.01 35.09 -9.43
CA ARG A 386 7.10 34.60 -8.05
C ARG A 386 5.84 33.85 -7.69
N LEU A 387 6.02 32.63 -7.17
CA LEU A 387 4.98 31.82 -6.57
C LEU A 387 4.95 32.07 -5.07
N SER A 388 3.77 32.23 -4.50
CA SER A 388 3.56 32.30 -3.05
C SER A 388 2.24 31.65 -2.66
N VAL A 389 2.15 31.20 -1.41
CA VAL A 389 0.88 30.89 -0.74
C VAL A 389 0.47 32.09 0.12
N PRO A 390 -0.84 32.41 0.22
CA PRO A 390 -1.33 33.52 1.04
C PRO A 390 -0.97 33.42 2.52
#